data_AF-A0A0N5CE31-F1
#
_entry.id   AF-A0A0N5CE31-F1
#
_cell.length_a   1.000
_cell.length_b   1.000
_cell.length_c   1.000
_cell.angle_alpha   90.00
_cell.angle_beta   90.00
_cell.angle_gamma   90.00
#
_symmetry.space_group_name_H-M   'P 1'
#
loop_
_entity.id
_entity.type
_entity.pdbx_description
1 polymer ?
#
loop_
_entity_poly.entity_id
_entity_poly.type
_entity_poly.pdbx_seq_one_letter_code
_entity_poly.pdbx_strand_id
1 'polypeptide(L)'
;MIRIKEFTYKNSYCLFEKFNIWNDIVHDHIIPQKQFEKCKKIHDNKYYTLIDGVITVTRKDLLCFYGCKYPKNDFKITFGPYIYINKPFKLDCDIFHFRCYNTSNAVIFDDVHFHVKKLSKIPKESTNFLKEDFSIPINNKRYDVHVYVIDSLSYYHALRALPKTRKFLKEKFNGVEMEYLNVIGGNSRPNAYGFLLNKQNMDVDDFFSYEKTKKNDFGDLDSCEVALDNQTFIQEYYRKMGYVTLSAEDYDSGGVFSYLNCV
;
A
#
# COMPACT_ATOMS: atom_id res chain seq x y z
N MET A 1 26.18 17.21 41.91
CA MET A 1 26.08 18.17 40.79
C MET A 1 27.33 18.01 39.92
N ILE A 2 27.27 17.11 38.94
CA ILE A 2 28.42 16.84 38.05
C ILE A 2 28.31 17.85 36.91
N ARG A 3 29.22 18.84 36.88
CA ARG A 3 29.38 19.75 35.74
C ARG A 3 29.92 18.94 34.56
N ILE A 4 29.07 18.68 33.58
CA ILE A 4 29.51 18.18 32.28
C ILE A 4 30.32 19.32 31.64
N LYS A 5 31.63 19.09 31.45
CA LYS A 5 32.46 19.95 30.61
C LYS A 5 31.87 19.92 29.20
N GLU A 6 31.59 21.07 28.62
CA GLU A 6 31.33 21.21 27.18
C GLU A 6 32.49 20.56 26.42
N PHE A 7 32.26 19.37 25.88
CA PHE A 7 33.10 18.82 24.82
C PHE A 7 32.72 19.56 23.54
N THR A 8 33.24 20.77 23.38
CA THR A 8 33.28 21.44 22.07
C THR A 8 34.20 20.62 21.17
N TYR A 9 33.64 19.72 20.37
CA TYR A 9 34.35 19.08 19.28
C TYR A 9 34.75 20.17 18.29
N LYS A 10 36.07 20.45 18.22
CA LYS A 10 36.69 21.52 17.42
C LYS A 10 36.51 21.38 15.89
N ASN A 11 35.83 20.33 15.43
CA ASN A 11 35.50 20.07 14.04
C ASN A 11 34.06 19.54 13.98
N SER A 12 33.06 20.43 13.90
CA SER A 12 31.65 20.05 13.80
C SER A 12 31.26 19.73 12.35
N TYR A 13 31.93 18.75 11.74
CA TYR A 13 31.42 18.14 10.51
C TYR A 13 30.91 16.74 10.81
N CYS A 14 29.65 16.48 10.50
CA CYS A 14 29.10 15.13 10.52
C CYS A 14 29.62 14.42 9.27
N LEU A 15 30.51 13.44 9.46
CA LEU A 15 30.95 12.58 8.38
C LEU A 15 29.94 11.43 8.24
N PHE A 16 29.23 11.39 7.11
CA PHE A 16 28.39 10.25 6.76
C PHE A 16 29.26 9.18 6.11
N GLU A 17 29.50 8.09 6.83
CA GLU A 17 30.25 6.97 6.28
C GLU A 17 29.50 6.34 5.11
N LYS A 18 30.22 6.09 4.01
CA LYS A 18 29.72 5.30 2.89
C LYS A 18 30.22 3.88 3.04
N PHE A 19 29.29 2.95 3.20
CA PHE A 19 29.63 1.53 3.32
C PHE A 19 29.73 0.87 1.95
N ASN A 20 30.82 0.12 1.71
CA ASN A 20 30.91 -0.75 0.56
C ASN A 20 30.02 -1.98 0.77
N ILE A 21 28.84 -1.98 0.14
CA ILE A 21 27.86 -3.07 0.25
C ILE A 21 28.30 -4.41 -0.36
N TRP A 22 29.44 -4.42 -1.07
CA TRP A 22 30.05 -5.60 -1.68
C TRP A 22 31.39 -5.97 -1.04
N ASN A 23 31.68 -5.46 0.16
CA ASN A 23 32.88 -5.83 0.89
C ASN A 23 32.87 -7.35 1.19
N ASP A 24 34.02 -8.02 1.04
CA ASP A 24 34.17 -9.46 1.27
C ASP A 24 33.71 -9.87 2.67
N ILE A 25 33.88 -9.00 3.69
CA ILE A 25 33.44 -9.24 5.07
C ILE A 25 31.92 -9.46 5.16
N VAL A 26 31.13 -8.85 4.28
CA VAL A 26 29.66 -9.01 4.29
C VAL A 26 29.16 -10.02 3.25
N HIS A 27 30.03 -10.48 2.35
CA HIS A 27 29.66 -11.31 1.21
C HIS A 27 28.99 -12.62 1.63
N ASP A 28 29.55 -13.30 2.62
CA ASP A 28 29.04 -14.59 3.11
C ASP A 28 27.67 -14.46 3.80
N HIS A 29 27.33 -13.27 4.29
CA HIS A 29 26.04 -13.00 4.95
C HIS A 29 24.90 -12.69 3.98
N ILE A 30 25.19 -12.49 2.68
CA ILE A 30 24.20 -12.02 1.70
C ILE A 30 23.93 -13.00 0.55
N ILE A 31 24.53 -14.18 0.57
CA ILE A 31 24.29 -15.22 -0.45
C ILE A 31 22.86 -15.75 -0.31
N PRO A 32 21.99 -15.62 -1.33
CA PRO A 32 20.64 -16.14 -1.26
C PRO A 32 20.66 -17.67 -1.10
N GLN A 33 20.17 -18.16 0.04
CA GLN A 33 20.12 -19.61 0.30
C GLN A 33 19.02 -20.32 -0.51
N LYS A 34 18.05 -19.57 -1.04
CA LYS A 34 16.89 -20.10 -1.77
C LYS A 34 16.87 -19.55 -3.19
N GLN A 35 16.96 -20.46 -4.17
CA GLN A 35 16.66 -20.15 -5.57
C GLN A 35 15.22 -20.56 -5.85
N PHE A 36 14.40 -19.64 -6.34
CA PHE A 36 13.03 -19.94 -6.74
C PHE A 36 13.03 -20.52 -8.15
N GLU A 37 12.26 -21.59 -8.36
CA GLU A 37 12.02 -22.11 -9.70
C GLU A 37 11.36 -21.04 -10.56
N LYS A 38 11.78 -20.95 -11.83
CA LYS A 38 11.14 -20.04 -12.78
C LYS A 38 9.73 -20.54 -13.05
N CYS A 39 8.73 -19.77 -12.63
CA CYS A 39 7.34 -20.03 -12.96
C CYS A 39 7.18 -20.09 -14.49
N LYS A 40 6.67 -21.22 -15.01
CA LYS A 40 6.22 -21.30 -16.41
C LYS A 40 4.89 -20.57 -16.50
N LYS A 41 4.79 -19.57 -17.38
CA LYS A 41 3.52 -18.90 -17.66
C LYS A 41 2.56 -19.93 -18.26
N ILE A 42 1.55 -20.34 -17.50
CA ILE A 42 0.48 -21.23 -17.96
C ILE A 42 -0.84 -20.45 -17.83
N HIS A 43 -1.05 -19.43 -18.66
CA HIS A 43 -2.41 -19.00 -18.96
C HIS A 43 -2.45 -17.98 -20.10
N ASP A 44 -3.14 -18.36 -21.18
CA ASP A 44 -3.92 -17.42 -21.98
C ASP A 44 -5.37 -17.70 -21.60
N ASN A 45 -6.08 -16.70 -21.07
CA ASN A 45 -7.49 -16.85 -20.73
C ASN A 45 -8.30 -17.11 -22.01
N LYS A 46 -8.89 -18.30 -22.13
CA LYS A 46 -9.70 -18.73 -23.28
C LYS A 46 -11.19 -18.85 -22.96
N TYR A 47 -11.61 -18.49 -21.76
CA TYR A 47 -12.97 -18.71 -21.26
C TYR A 47 -13.84 -17.45 -21.34
N TYR A 48 -13.22 -16.27 -21.23
CA TYR A 48 -13.92 -15.00 -21.37
C TYR A 48 -13.02 -13.89 -21.92
N THR A 49 -13.65 -12.81 -22.37
CA THR A 49 -13.02 -11.52 -22.63
C THR A 49 -13.62 -10.48 -21.69
N LEU A 50 -12.80 -9.51 -21.26
CA LEU A 50 -13.23 -8.39 -20.43
C LEU A 50 -12.77 -7.09 -21.08
N ILE A 51 -13.69 -6.38 -21.71
CA ILE A 51 -13.41 -5.14 -22.43
C ILE A 51 -14.26 -4.03 -21.81
N ASP A 52 -13.60 -2.99 -21.31
CA ASP A 52 -14.25 -1.87 -20.61
C ASP A 52 -15.25 -2.34 -19.53
N GLY A 53 -14.91 -3.39 -18.76
CA GLY A 53 -15.80 -3.94 -17.73
C GLY A 53 -16.99 -4.75 -18.26
N VAL A 54 -17.07 -5.02 -19.56
CA VAL A 54 -18.06 -5.93 -20.15
C VAL A 54 -17.43 -7.31 -20.30
N ILE A 55 -17.97 -8.28 -19.57
CA ILE A 55 -17.55 -9.68 -19.65
C ILE A 55 -18.34 -10.41 -20.74
N THR A 56 -17.63 -11.12 -21.60
CA THR A 56 -18.22 -11.96 -22.65
C THR A 56 -17.58 -13.35 -22.63
N VAL A 57 -18.40 -14.38 -22.42
CA VAL A 57 -17.97 -15.78 -22.46
C VAL A 57 -17.62 -16.17 -23.91
N THR A 58 -16.45 -16.73 -24.13
CA THR A 58 -15.95 -17.11 -25.46
C THR A 58 -16.36 -18.53 -25.86
N ARG A 59 -16.58 -19.40 -24.87
CA ARG A 59 -16.91 -20.82 -25.05
C ARG A 59 -18.40 -21.07 -24.78
N LYS A 60 -19.18 -21.22 -25.84
CA LYS A 60 -20.65 -21.39 -25.77
C LYS A 60 -21.10 -22.76 -25.25
N ASP A 61 -20.21 -23.74 -25.26
CA ASP A 61 -20.45 -25.09 -24.76
C ASP A 61 -20.35 -25.20 -23.22
N LEU A 62 -20.07 -24.08 -22.55
CA LEU A 62 -19.87 -24.01 -21.10
C LEU A 62 -20.96 -23.18 -20.44
N LEU A 63 -21.29 -23.56 -19.21
CA LEU A 63 -22.14 -22.78 -18.33
C LEU A 63 -21.26 -21.95 -17.41
N CYS A 64 -21.14 -20.65 -17.70
CA CYS A 64 -20.27 -19.74 -16.95
C CYS A 64 -21.07 -18.75 -16.12
N PHE A 65 -20.62 -18.54 -14.89
CA PHE A 65 -21.22 -17.65 -13.91
C PHE A 65 -20.17 -16.70 -13.36
N TYR A 66 -20.61 -15.51 -12.96
CA TYR A 66 -19.79 -14.61 -12.16
C TYR A 66 -20.51 -14.24 -10.86
N GLY A 67 -19.74 -13.99 -9.80
CA GLY A 67 -20.24 -13.45 -8.54
C GLY A 67 -19.32 -12.33 -8.05
N CYS A 68 -19.90 -11.17 -7.76
CA CYS A 68 -19.13 -10.04 -7.24
C CYS A 68 -18.64 -10.29 -5.80
N LYS A 69 -17.45 -9.78 -5.48
CA LYS A 69 -16.89 -9.77 -4.12
C LYS A 69 -16.71 -8.33 -3.67
N TYR A 70 -17.26 -8.00 -2.51
CA TYR A 70 -17.19 -6.66 -1.93
C TYR A 70 -16.43 -6.70 -0.60
N PRO A 71 -15.37 -5.90 -0.43
CA PRO A 71 -14.70 -5.80 0.86
C PRO A 71 -15.69 -5.21 1.88
N LYS A 72 -15.80 -5.83 3.06
CA LYS A 72 -16.57 -5.30 4.19
C LYS A 72 -15.67 -4.63 5.22
N ASN A 73 -14.53 -5.26 5.49
CA ASN A 73 -13.39 -4.74 6.25
C ASN A 73 -12.17 -5.61 5.92
N ASP A 74 -11.03 -5.36 6.58
CA ASP A 74 -9.78 -6.07 6.35
C ASP A 74 -9.88 -7.59 6.53
N PHE A 75 -10.87 -8.07 7.29
CA PHE A 75 -11.02 -9.49 7.65
C PHE A 75 -12.19 -10.18 6.94
N LYS A 76 -13.09 -9.43 6.30
CA LYS A 76 -14.37 -9.96 5.81
C LYS A 76 -14.68 -9.45 4.41
N ILE A 77 -15.09 -10.38 3.56
CA ILE A 77 -15.59 -10.13 2.22
C ILE A 77 -17.06 -10.53 2.17
N THR A 78 -17.87 -9.73 1.51
CA THR A 78 -19.28 -10.00 1.23
C THR A 78 -19.40 -10.53 -0.20
N PHE A 79 -20.15 -11.62 -0.38
CA PHE A 79 -20.34 -12.26 -1.68
C PHE A 79 -21.70 -11.89 -2.28
N GLY A 80 -21.68 -11.42 -3.52
CA GLY A 80 -22.89 -11.25 -4.33
C GLY A 80 -23.41 -12.59 -4.88
N PRO A 81 -24.65 -12.60 -5.39
CA PRO A 81 -25.20 -13.79 -6.04
C PRO A 81 -24.40 -14.13 -7.32
N TYR A 82 -24.39 -15.41 -7.67
CA TYR A 82 -23.86 -15.86 -8.95
C TYR A 82 -24.88 -15.61 -10.06
N ILE A 83 -24.41 -14.98 -11.13
CA ILE A 83 -25.22 -14.62 -12.30
C ILE A 83 -24.67 -15.38 -13.51
N TYR A 84 -25.56 -16.07 -14.20
CA TYR A 84 -25.25 -16.79 -15.44
C TYR A 84 -24.99 -15.80 -16.59
N ILE A 85 -23.90 -16.00 -17.33
CA ILE A 85 -23.51 -15.12 -18.44
C ILE A 85 -23.82 -15.82 -19.78
N ASN A 86 -25.01 -15.58 -20.31
CA ASN A 86 -25.41 -16.04 -21.65
C ASN A 86 -25.23 -14.99 -22.76
N LYS A 87 -24.95 -13.74 -22.37
CA LYS A 87 -24.73 -12.59 -23.25
C LYS A 87 -23.71 -11.65 -22.61
N PRO A 88 -23.09 -10.73 -23.38
CA PRO A 88 -22.20 -9.73 -22.82
C PRO A 88 -22.84 -9.00 -21.64
N PHE A 89 -22.12 -8.92 -20.52
CA PHE A 89 -22.64 -8.38 -19.27
C PHE A 89 -21.69 -7.31 -18.71
N LYS A 90 -22.23 -6.15 -18.30
CA LYS A 90 -21.44 -5.07 -17.69
C LYS A 90 -21.29 -5.31 -16.19
N LEU A 91 -20.07 -5.58 -15.74
CA LEU A 91 -19.76 -5.80 -14.33
C LEU A 91 -19.96 -4.52 -13.51
N ASP A 92 -20.50 -4.70 -12.29
CA ASP A 92 -20.85 -3.65 -11.33
C ASP A 92 -19.91 -3.63 -10.10
N CYS A 93 -18.87 -4.45 -10.10
CA CYS A 93 -17.90 -4.60 -9.01
C CYS A 93 -16.48 -4.52 -9.56
N ASP A 94 -15.48 -4.38 -8.68
CA ASP A 94 -14.07 -4.43 -9.08
C ASP A 94 -13.52 -5.86 -9.04
N ILE A 95 -13.94 -6.64 -8.04
CA ILE A 95 -13.51 -8.02 -7.84
C ILE A 95 -14.68 -8.93 -8.14
N PHE A 96 -14.47 -9.92 -9.01
CA PHE A 96 -15.46 -10.94 -9.32
C PHE A 96 -14.83 -12.33 -9.32
N HIS A 97 -15.57 -13.28 -8.81
CA HIS A 97 -15.32 -14.70 -8.99
C HIS A 97 -15.92 -15.12 -10.32
N PHE A 98 -15.16 -15.77 -11.19
CA PHE A 98 -15.65 -16.35 -12.43
C PHE A 98 -15.46 -17.86 -12.44
N ARG A 99 -16.55 -18.60 -12.71
CA ARG A 99 -16.54 -20.07 -12.71
C ARG A 99 -17.31 -20.62 -13.90
N CYS A 100 -16.73 -21.60 -14.58
CA CYS A 100 -17.36 -22.30 -15.70
C CYS A 100 -17.49 -23.80 -15.45
N TYR A 101 -18.61 -24.34 -15.90
CA TYR A 101 -18.94 -25.76 -15.85
C TYR A 101 -19.09 -26.33 -17.26
N ASN A 102 -18.71 -27.58 -17.45
CA ASN A 102 -19.04 -28.32 -18.67
C ASN A 102 -20.45 -28.95 -18.58
N THR A 103 -20.86 -29.66 -19.63
CA THR A 103 -22.16 -30.35 -19.70
C THR A 103 -22.33 -31.48 -18.66
N SER A 104 -21.23 -32.04 -18.16
CA SER A 104 -21.22 -33.01 -17.05
C SER A 104 -21.21 -32.35 -15.66
N ASN A 105 -21.40 -31.02 -15.59
CA ASN A 105 -21.38 -30.23 -14.37
C ASN A 105 -20.03 -30.22 -13.63
N ALA A 106 -18.93 -30.54 -14.32
CA ALA A 106 -17.58 -30.46 -13.78
C ALA A 106 -17.01 -29.03 -13.93
N VAL A 107 -16.31 -28.56 -12.89
CA VAL A 107 -15.62 -27.26 -12.91
C VAL A 107 -14.38 -27.37 -13.80
N ILE A 108 -14.34 -26.54 -14.84
CA ILE A 108 -13.28 -26.50 -15.85
C ILE A 108 -12.48 -25.21 -15.83
N PHE A 109 -13.02 -24.18 -15.17
CA PHE A 109 -12.36 -22.92 -14.91
C PHE A 109 -12.95 -22.32 -13.63
N ASP A 110 -12.07 -21.83 -12.76
CA ASP A 110 -12.42 -21.28 -11.47
C ASP A 110 -11.32 -20.31 -11.04
N ASP A 111 -11.62 -19.02 -11.06
CA ASP A 111 -10.63 -18.01 -10.70
C ASP A 111 -11.29 -16.70 -10.19
N VAL A 112 -10.51 -15.89 -9.49
CA VAL A 112 -10.89 -14.58 -9.00
C VAL A 112 -10.16 -13.52 -9.81
N HIS A 113 -10.91 -12.55 -10.30
CA HIS A 113 -10.39 -11.52 -11.16
C HIS A 113 -10.64 -10.14 -10.57
N PHE A 114 -9.68 -9.26 -10.84
CA PHE A 114 -9.75 -7.86 -10.51
C PHE A 114 -9.81 -7.04 -11.79
N HIS A 115 -10.74 -6.11 -11.84
CA HIS A 115 -10.74 -5.00 -12.77
C HIS A 115 -11.17 -3.74 -12.03
N VAL A 116 -10.91 -2.58 -12.64
CA VAL A 116 -11.38 -1.32 -12.08
C VAL A 116 -12.69 -0.95 -12.77
N LYS A 117 -13.78 -0.90 -12.01
CA LYS A 117 -15.06 -0.38 -12.48
C LYS A 117 -14.94 1.12 -12.69
N LYS A 118 -15.17 1.55 -13.93
CA LYS A 118 -15.22 2.97 -14.26
C LYS A 118 -16.46 3.62 -13.65
N LEU A 119 -16.26 4.63 -12.83
CA LEU A 119 -17.34 5.47 -12.29
C LEU A 119 -17.79 6.48 -13.35
N SER A 120 -19.10 6.66 -13.51
CA SER A 120 -19.68 7.70 -14.37
C SER A 120 -19.50 9.10 -13.78
N LYS A 121 -19.50 9.20 -12.45
CA LYS A 121 -19.27 10.42 -11.70
C LYS A 121 -18.52 10.09 -10.41
N ILE A 122 -17.50 10.88 -10.09
CA ILE A 122 -16.82 10.80 -8.80
C ILE A 122 -17.69 11.54 -7.78
N PRO A 123 -18.06 10.90 -6.65
CA PRO A 123 -18.80 11.57 -5.58
C PRO A 123 -18.05 12.82 -5.09
N LYS A 124 -18.78 13.91 -4.86
CA LYS A 124 -18.22 15.07 -4.18
C LYS A 124 -18.37 14.86 -2.68
N GLU A 125 -17.29 15.06 -1.95
CA GLU A 125 -17.26 14.94 -0.50
C GLU A 125 -16.85 16.26 0.14
N SER A 126 -17.12 16.39 1.44
CA SER A 126 -16.72 17.58 2.19
C SER A 126 -15.20 17.62 2.41
N THR A 127 -14.62 18.81 2.24
CA THR A 127 -13.18 19.09 2.43
C THR A 127 -12.92 19.95 3.66
N ASN A 128 -13.54 19.63 4.80
CA ASN A 128 -13.42 20.37 6.06
C ASN A 128 -11.98 20.56 6.60
N PHE A 129 -11.00 19.81 6.07
CA PHE A 129 -9.58 19.96 6.44
C PHE A 129 -8.89 21.13 5.71
N LEU A 130 -9.49 21.65 4.64
CA LEU A 130 -9.03 22.86 3.98
C LEU A 130 -9.47 24.08 4.79
N LYS A 131 -8.70 25.16 4.72
CA LYS A 131 -9.13 26.44 5.30
C LYS A 131 -10.42 26.92 4.63
N GLU A 132 -11.28 27.61 5.36
CA GLU A 132 -12.59 28.06 4.87
C GLU A 132 -12.49 28.96 3.62
N ASP A 133 -11.40 29.72 3.50
CA ASP A 133 -11.09 30.60 2.38
C ASP A 133 -10.34 29.91 1.24
N PHE A 134 -9.92 28.65 1.44
CA PHE A 134 -9.20 27.89 0.42
C PHE A 134 -10.17 27.16 -0.50
N SER A 135 -10.12 27.50 -1.79
CA SER A 135 -10.84 26.78 -2.83
C SER A 135 -9.88 25.99 -3.72
N ILE A 136 -10.24 24.74 -4.02
CA ILE A 136 -9.49 23.94 -5.00
C ILE A 136 -9.67 24.60 -6.37
N PRO A 137 -8.60 24.99 -7.08
CA PRO A 137 -8.74 25.66 -8.37
C PRO A 137 -9.48 24.76 -9.38
N ILE A 138 -10.49 25.33 -10.05
CA ILE A 138 -11.43 24.61 -10.92
C ILE A 138 -10.71 23.91 -12.09
N ASN A 139 -9.62 24.51 -12.59
CA ASN A 139 -8.84 24.00 -13.72
C ASN A 139 -7.47 23.47 -13.32
N ASN A 140 -7.30 23.03 -12.06
CA ASN A 140 -6.02 22.47 -11.65
C ASN A 140 -5.77 21.13 -12.35
N LYS A 141 -4.58 20.98 -12.95
CA LYS A 141 -4.14 19.70 -13.48
C LYS A 141 -3.99 18.73 -12.31
N ARG A 142 -4.74 17.64 -12.35
CA ARG A 142 -4.62 16.52 -11.39
C ARG A 142 -3.62 15.52 -11.93
N TYR A 143 -2.80 14.98 -11.05
CA TYR A 143 -1.81 13.96 -11.37
C TYR A 143 -2.21 12.67 -10.68
N ASP A 144 -2.10 11.55 -11.37
CA ASP A 144 -2.24 10.25 -10.74
C ASP A 144 -1.11 10.06 -9.72
N VAL A 145 -1.47 9.68 -8.50
CA VAL A 145 -0.53 9.49 -7.40
C VAL A 145 -0.45 8.01 -7.09
N HIS A 146 0.76 7.46 -7.19
CA HIS A 146 1.05 6.08 -6.85
C HIS A 146 2.00 6.06 -5.65
N VAL A 147 1.59 5.38 -4.59
CA VAL A 147 2.40 5.16 -3.40
C VAL A 147 2.67 3.66 -3.31
N TYR A 148 3.95 3.29 -3.31
CA TYR A 148 4.39 1.91 -3.12
C TYR A 148 5.15 1.83 -1.80
N VAL A 149 4.63 1.03 -0.87
CA VAL A 149 5.30 0.72 0.39
C VAL A 149 5.84 -0.70 0.26
N ILE A 150 7.11 -0.89 0.61
CA ILE A 150 7.77 -2.20 0.62
C ILE A 150 8.08 -2.53 2.06
N ASP A 151 7.45 -3.56 2.59
CA ASP A 151 7.67 -3.96 3.98
C ASP A 151 9.09 -4.51 4.18
N SER A 152 9.67 -4.21 5.34
CA SER A 152 10.97 -4.72 5.77
C SER A 152 12.15 -4.44 4.81
N LEU A 153 12.13 -3.30 4.09
CA LEU A 153 13.20 -2.90 3.17
C LEU A 153 14.07 -1.76 3.74
N SER A 154 15.35 -2.03 4.01
CA SER A 154 16.33 -0.99 4.33
C SER A 154 17.00 -0.41 3.09
N TYR A 155 17.60 0.78 3.21
CA TYR A 155 18.35 1.43 2.13
C TYR A 155 19.42 0.50 1.54
N TYR A 156 20.30 -0.07 2.38
CA TYR A 156 21.36 -0.96 1.91
C TYR A 156 20.83 -2.26 1.29
N HIS A 157 19.70 -2.77 1.76
CA HIS A 157 19.04 -3.90 1.12
C HIS A 157 18.53 -3.53 -0.28
N ALA A 158 17.90 -2.36 -0.44
CA ALA A 158 17.46 -1.85 -1.73
C ALA A 158 18.62 -1.65 -2.72
N LEU A 159 19.79 -1.19 -2.24
CA LEU A 159 20.99 -1.05 -3.07
C LEU A 159 21.41 -2.37 -3.72
N ARG A 160 21.32 -3.49 -2.97
CA ARG A 160 21.73 -4.82 -3.43
C ARG A 160 20.65 -5.55 -4.20
N ALA A 161 19.43 -5.56 -3.69
CA ALA A 161 18.34 -6.40 -4.20
C ALA A 161 17.54 -5.74 -5.33
N LEU A 162 17.49 -4.40 -5.36
CA LEU A 162 16.66 -3.64 -6.32
C LEU A 162 17.47 -2.71 -7.26
N PRO A 163 18.67 -3.06 -7.74
CA PRO A 163 19.52 -2.13 -8.49
C PRO A 163 18.88 -1.70 -9.82
N LYS A 164 18.16 -2.62 -10.49
CA LYS A 164 17.47 -2.34 -11.75
C LYS A 164 16.28 -1.39 -11.53
N THR A 165 15.46 -1.65 -10.51
CA THR A 165 14.31 -0.81 -10.15
C THR A 165 14.76 0.59 -9.78
N ARG A 166 15.77 0.71 -8.91
CA ARG A 166 16.31 2.01 -8.50
C ARG A 166 16.85 2.81 -9.69
N LYS A 167 17.66 2.18 -10.55
CA LYS A 167 18.17 2.81 -11.77
C LYS A 167 17.04 3.31 -12.65
N PHE A 168 16.02 2.48 -12.87
CA PHE A 168 14.86 2.83 -13.67
C PHE A 168 14.08 4.02 -13.11
N LEU A 169 13.81 4.06 -11.80
CA LEU A 169 13.13 5.18 -11.16
C LEU A 169 13.94 6.49 -11.28
N LYS A 170 15.25 6.43 -11.02
CA LYS A 170 16.12 7.62 -11.09
C LYS A 170 16.28 8.15 -12.52
N GLU A 171 16.50 7.27 -13.49
CA GLU A 171 16.85 7.67 -14.85
C GLU A 171 15.63 7.86 -15.78
N LYS A 172 14.54 7.11 -15.56
CA LYS A 172 13.35 7.17 -16.44
C LYS A 172 12.24 8.04 -15.88
N PHE A 173 12.16 8.17 -14.56
CA PHE A 173 11.17 9.03 -13.89
C PHE A 173 11.80 10.27 -13.25
N ASN A 174 13.10 10.52 -13.45
CA ASN A 174 13.84 11.59 -12.78
C ASN A 174 13.64 11.55 -11.25
N GLY A 175 13.55 10.33 -10.69
CA GLY A 175 13.26 10.12 -9.29
C GLY A 175 14.36 10.68 -8.39
N VAL A 176 13.93 11.31 -7.29
CA VAL A 176 14.82 11.79 -6.23
C VAL A 176 14.92 10.72 -5.15
N GLU A 177 16.14 10.32 -4.84
CA GLU A 177 16.43 9.34 -3.79
C GLU A 177 16.85 10.07 -2.51
N MET A 178 16.15 9.78 -1.40
CA MET A 178 16.43 10.34 -0.09
C MET A 178 17.23 9.34 0.74
N GLU A 179 18.56 9.37 0.62
CA GLU A 179 19.46 8.37 1.24
C GLU A 179 19.43 8.35 2.78
N TYR A 180 18.98 9.46 3.39
CA TYR A 180 18.98 9.66 4.84
C TYR A 180 17.56 9.87 5.40
N LEU A 181 16.56 9.31 4.72
CA LEU A 181 15.20 9.27 5.24
C LEU A 181 15.13 8.25 6.39
N ASN A 182 14.87 8.74 7.60
CA ASN A 182 14.78 7.90 8.79
C ASN A 182 13.38 7.31 8.97
N VAL A 183 13.35 6.12 9.54
CA VAL A 183 12.12 5.51 10.09
C VAL A 183 11.78 6.16 11.43
N ILE A 184 10.50 6.17 11.77
CA ILE A 184 9.97 6.68 13.05
C ILE A 184 10.10 5.61 14.13
N GLY A 185 9.86 4.35 13.79
CA GLY A 185 9.94 3.21 14.72
C GLY A 185 10.52 1.97 14.06
N GLY A 186 10.80 0.95 14.88
CA GLY A 186 11.43 -0.29 14.43
C GLY A 186 10.51 -1.25 13.66
N ASN A 187 9.19 -1.10 13.78
CA ASN A 187 8.18 -1.93 13.12
C ASN A 187 7.31 -1.10 12.16
N SER A 188 6.47 -1.75 11.36
CA SER A 188 5.73 -1.11 10.26
C SER A 188 4.68 -0.10 10.75
N ARG A 189 4.05 -0.33 11.92
CA ARG A 189 2.94 0.51 12.40
C ARG A 189 3.34 1.97 12.70
N PRO A 190 4.34 2.30 13.55
CA PRO A 190 4.73 3.70 13.80
C PRO A 190 5.16 4.44 12.52
N ASN A 191 5.79 3.74 11.58
CA ASN A 191 6.17 4.30 10.29
C ASN A 191 4.93 4.62 9.45
N ALA A 192 3.94 3.73 9.40
CA ALA A 192 2.69 3.98 8.70
C ALA A 192 1.88 5.12 9.33
N TYR A 193 1.88 5.23 10.66
CA TYR A 193 1.25 6.36 11.35
C TYR A 193 1.86 7.70 10.93
N GLY A 194 3.19 7.83 10.95
CA GLY A 194 3.79 9.09 10.53
C GLY A 194 3.70 9.34 9.03
N PHE A 195 3.85 8.31 8.21
CA PHE A 195 3.85 8.47 6.75
C PHE A 195 2.45 8.70 6.17
N LEU A 196 1.46 7.92 6.60
CA LEU A 196 0.13 7.91 6.00
C LEU A 196 -0.88 8.73 6.80
N LEU A 197 -0.68 8.90 8.11
CA LEU A 197 -1.56 9.71 8.97
C LEU A 197 -0.91 11.03 9.40
N ASN A 198 0.38 11.27 9.15
CA ASN A 198 1.08 12.42 9.73
C ASN A 198 0.88 12.53 11.26
N LYS A 199 0.95 11.38 11.94
CA LYS A 199 0.82 11.26 13.39
C LYS A 199 1.93 10.40 13.96
N GLN A 200 2.37 10.71 15.17
CA GLN A 200 3.30 9.90 15.94
C GLN A 200 2.53 9.16 17.03
N ASN A 201 2.70 7.83 17.10
CA ASN A 201 2.02 6.96 18.08
C ASN A 201 2.95 6.46 19.21
N MET A 202 4.14 7.04 19.32
CA MET A 202 5.12 6.71 20.36
C MET A 202 5.57 8.00 21.03
N ASP A 203 5.67 8.00 22.35
CA ASP A 203 6.23 9.11 23.10
C ASP A 203 7.70 9.35 22.70
N VAL A 204 8.17 10.59 22.82
CA VAL A 204 9.58 10.94 22.61
C VAL A 204 10.22 11.16 23.95
N ASP A 205 11.09 10.23 24.33
CA ASP A 205 11.93 10.33 25.51
C ASP A 205 13.29 10.92 25.15
N ASP A 206 13.79 11.79 26.03
CA ASP A 206 15.20 12.16 26.00
C ASP A 206 16.02 11.02 26.59
N PHE A 207 16.93 10.46 25.78
CA PHE A 207 17.81 9.36 26.19
C PHE A 207 18.66 9.70 27.42
N PHE A 208 18.95 10.98 27.64
CA PHE A 208 19.72 11.45 28.79
C PHE A 208 18.85 11.89 29.97
N SER A 209 17.52 11.84 29.82
CA SER A 209 16.54 12.21 30.84
C SER A 209 16.71 13.65 31.37
N TYR A 210 17.23 14.58 30.56
CA TYR A 210 17.28 16.00 30.88
C TYR A 210 15.93 16.67 30.64
N GLU A 211 15.24 16.25 29.59
CA GLU A 211 13.93 16.78 29.22
C GLU A 211 12.80 15.83 29.61
N LYS A 212 11.61 16.41 29.82
CA LYS A 212 10.39 15.61 30.03
C LYS A 212 9.98 14.91 28.74
N THR A 213 9.47 13.70 28.88
CA THR A 213 8.84 12.95 27.80
C THR A 213 7.80 13.81 27.08
N LYS A 214 7.96 13.94 25.76
CA LYS A 214 6.95 14.56 24.91
C LYS A 214 5.93 13.49 24.52
N LYS A 215 4.67 13.70 24.92
CA LYS A 215 3.57 12.81 24.58
C LYS A 215 3.32 12.74 23.07
N ASN A 216 2.94 11.55 22.62
CA ASN A 216 2.54 11.27 21.25
C ASN A 216 1.21 11.96 20.88
N ASP A 217 0.81 11.90 19.61
CA ASP A 217 -0.36 12.62 19.08
C ASP A 217 -1.73 12.06 19.55
N PHE A 218 -1.71 10.96 20.30
CA PHE A 218 -2.87 10.33 20.94
C PHE A 218 -2.91 10.58 22.45
N GLY A 219 -1.91 11.28 23.02
CA GLY A 219 -1.82 11.57 24.44
C GLY A 219 -1.70 10.30 25.27
N ASP A 220 -2.66 10.07 26.16
CA ASP A 220 -2.71 8.89 27.04
C ASP A 220 -3.56 7.75 26.47
N LEU A 221 -4.18 7.94 25.29
CA LEU A 221 -4.95 6.88 24.61
C LEU A 221 -4.03 5.95 23.84
N ASP A 222 -4.38 4.66 23.80
CA ASP A 222 -3.74 3.74 22.86
C ASP A 222 -4.21 4.05 21.44
N SER A 223 -3.26 4.39 20.57
CA SER A 223 -3.48 4.58 19.13
C SER A 223 -4.26 3.43 18.46
N CYS A 224 -4.11 2.20 18.95
CA CYS A 224 -4.78 0.99 18.45
C CYS A 224 -6.29 0.97 18.74
N GLU A 225 -6.75 1.73 19.74
CA GLU A 225 -8.16 1.83 20.12
C GLU A 225 -8.86 3.05 19.47
N VAL A 226 -8.11 3.90 18.77
CA VAL A 226 -8.63 5.11 18.13
C VAL A 226 -8.99 4.81 16.68
N ALA A 227 -10.30 4.84 16.39
CA ALA A 227 -10.80 4.72 15.03
C ALA A 227 -10.18 5.81 14.13
N LEU A 228 -9.70 5.40 12.95
CA LEU A 228 -9.03 6.28 12.01
C LEU A 228 -9.99 7.07 11.11
N ASP A 229 -11.30 6.90 11.27
CA ASP A 229 -12.32 7.69 10.56
C ASP A 229 -12.15 9.19 10.83
N ASN A 230 -12.20 9.99 9.76
CA ASN A 230 -12.00 11.44 9.81
C ASN A 230 -10.64 11.88 10.38
N GLN A 231 -9.66 10.98 10.45
CA GLN A 231 -8.28 11.34 10.75
C GLN A 231 -7.56 11.85 9.50
N THR A 232 -6.28 12.17 9.70
CA THR A 232 -5.35 12.72 8.72
C THR A 232 -4.84 11.69 7.70
N PHE A 233 -5.66 10.71 7.34
CA PHE A 233 -5.26 9.65 6.40
C PHE A 233 -5.14 10.19 4.97
N ILE A 234 -3.94 10.08 4.40
CA ILE A 234 -3.59 10.67 3.10
C ILE A 234 -4.54 10.22 1.98
N GLN A 235 -4.95 8.96 1.96
CA GLN A 235 -5.89 8.45 0.96
C GLN A 235 -7.27 9.10 1.09
N GLU A 236 -7.74 9.35 2.32
CA GLU A 236 -9.00 10.04 2.56
C GLU A 236 -8.96 11.47 2.04
N TYR A 237 -7.83 12.17 2.19
CA TYR A 237 -7.63 13.50 1.62
C TYR A 237 -7.70 13.50 0.10
N TYR A 238 -7.01 12.58 -0.57
CA TYR A 238 -7.11 12.45 -2.03
C TYR A 238 -8.56 12.15 -2.46
N ARG A 239 -9.24 11.22 -1.79
CA ARG A 239 -10.65 10.92 -2.05
C ARG A 239 -11.54 12.15 -1.91
N LYS A 240 -11.43 12.89 -0.80
CA LYS A 240 -12.19 14.12 -0.54
C LYS A 240 -11.86 15.25 -1.52
N MET A 241 -10.64 15.30 -2.07
CA MET A 241 -10.26 16.21 -3.16
C MET A 241 -10.77 15.76 -4.55
N GLY A 242 -11.49 14.64 -4.61
CA GLY A 242 -12.14 14.12 -5.81
C GLY A 242 -11.25 13.20 -6.66
N TYR A 243 -10.28 12.53 -6.05
CA TYR A 243 -9.56 11.41 -6.67
C TYR A 243 -10.33 10.10 -6.46
N VAL A 244 -10.18 9.17 -7.40
CA VAL A 244 -10.55 7.77 -7.19
C VAL A 244 -9.35 7.09 -6.55
N THR A 245 -9.53 6.53 -5.36
CA THR A 245 -8.44 5.93 -4.59
C THR A 245 -8.57 4.42 -4.51
N LEU A 246 -7.44 3.73 -4.59
CA LEU A 246 -7.33 2.29 -4.37
C LEU A 246 -6.22 2.07 -3.32
N SER A 247 -6.47 1.16 -2.39
CA SER A 247 -5.45 0.62 -1.48
C SER A 247 -5.45 -0.89 -1.60
N ALA A 248 -4.24 -1.47 -1.50
CA ALA A 248 -4.02 -2.90 -1.50
C ALA A 248 -2.86 -3.19 -0.54
N GLU A 249 -3.04 -4.20 0.29
CA GLU A 249 -2.05 -4.69 1.25
C GLU A 249 -1.73 -6.15 0.93
N ASP A 250 -0.53 -6.60 1.27
CA ASP A 250 -0.04 -7.95 0.98
C ASP A 250 -0.14 -8.91 2.18
N TYR A 251 -0.65 -8.42 3.32
CA TYR A 251 -0.86 -9.22 4.52
C TYR A 251 -2.33 -9.64 4.68
N ASP A 252 -2.56 -10.95 4.76
CA ASP A 252 -3.90 -11.54 4.76
C ASP A 252 -4.62 -11.44 6.11
N SER A 253 -3.86 -11.27 7.19
CA SER A 253 -4.36 -11.28 8.56
C SER A 253 -4.68 -9.88 9.10
N GLY A 254 -4.73 -8.85 8.24
CA GLY A 254 -5.11 -7.49 8.58
C GLY A 254 -4.29 -6.44 7.83
N GLY A 255 -4.76 -5.18 7.86
CA GLY A 255 -4.02 -4.03 7.34
C GLY A 255 -2.99 -3.49 8.34
N VAL A 256 -2.13 -2.58 7.88
CA VAL A 256 -1.08 -1.97 8.71
C VAL A 256 -1.60 -1.27 9.98
N PHE A 257 -2.86 -0.81 9.95
CA PHE A 257 -3.53 -0.13 11.06
C PHE A 257 -4.39 -1.04 11.93
N SER A 258 -4.90 -2.15 11.40
CA SER A 258 -5.85 -3.04 12.11
C SER A 258 -5.17 -4.26 12.72
N TYR A 259 -4.01 -4.67 12.21
CA TYR A 259 -3.24 -5.80 12.76
C TYR A 259 -2.35 -5.35 13.92
N LEU A 260 -2.23 -6.05 15.06
CA LEU A 260 -3.10 -7.11 15.58
C LEU A 260 -4.02 -6.49 16.63
N ASN A 261 -5.33 -6.75 16.50
CA ASN A 261 -6.38 -6.31 17.44
C ASN A 261 -6.56 -4.79 17.58
N CYS A 262 -6.30 -4.01 16.52
CA CYS A 262 -6.68 -2.61 16.48
C CYS A 262 -8.07 -2.42 15.86
N VAL A 263 -8.73 -1.32 16.22
CA VAL A 263 -10.09 -0.96 15.79
C VAL A 263 -10.14 -0.59 14.31
#